data_AF-A0A7S3YWL7-F1
#
_entry.id   AF-A0A7S3YWL7-F1
#
_cell.length_a   1.000
_cell.length_b   1.000
_cell.length_c   1.000
_cell.angle_alpha   90.00
_cell.angle_beta   90.00
_cell.angle_gamma   90.00
#
_symmetry.space_group_name_H-M   'P 1'
#
loop_
_entity.id
_entity.type
_entity.pdbx_description
1 polymer ?
#
loop_
_entity_poly.entity_id
_entity_poly.type
_entity_poly.pdbx_seq_one_letter_code
_entity_poly.pdbx_strand_id
1 'polypeptide(L)'
;MFRSADMKFVQLHVSDEEVGRVIQLIGSRFGKLHMTDVSSNTKADIKRAKAWKLQVSDLMMMEKTLDGYEALMAKYDVPLPSEEVPLEQNDFSPIGTCPGRSNRKLGEEMKQFFVKYGGNEVNRHNKFIKELEMKINEIEEKITVLEFAKSLPNKTFKETGGAGYQNPETENLITDTKKTRRDVELGQRAGYKIIFGTVPTYMKLAFKRTLARVSRFNAVPVFSSDEVKLLDRGSSEPVAKVPFYVVTVGRYISTAFTEKLATYMNINLVEVAESKDAIDKQLQDMRISMKESQDVLRETQKALRKTLRKFANCKLGPEESYSPIITWRAAIRQEKEILRVMQLCRFDINIVEMAGWVPAADAQKLVDLVSAEVGAMANVEVLPEPEGRVKAGPPTYFPTNEFTGQFQSIVDTYGIASYKEVNPGLFTCVTFPFLFGVMYGDIGHGLLMTIFGSWLVLNGQAHEKLARKRQLDEMTGMMHGARYVLFLMGLFGLYCGTIYNDCFSVPINAFGSHWDSKGYWIGGKKGTFSANGPYPYGVDPT
;
A
#
# COMPACT_ATOMS: atom_id res chain seq x y z
N MET A 1 21.04 31.45 -2.77
CA MET A 1 21.55 30.17 -2.22
C MET A 1 22.47 30.37 -1.02
N PHE A 2 23.41 31.32 -1.01
CA PHE A 2 24.35 31.52 0.12
C PHE A 2 23.67 31.76 1.48
N ARG A 3 22.56 32.51 1.49
CA ARG A 3 21.67 32.69 2.65
C ARG A 3 20.21 32.51 2.22
N SER A 4 19.32 32.41 3.20
CA SER A 4 17.89 32.31 2.97
C SER A 4 17.35 33.59 2.32
N ALA A 5 16.31 33.43 1.49
CA ALA A 5 15.59 34.55 0.92
C ALA A 5 15.01 35.45 2.02
N ASP A 6 14.91 36.76 1.75
CA ASP A 6 14.14 37.66 2.61
C ASP A 6 12.66 37.26 2.55
N MET A 7 12.04 37.06 3.70
CA MET A 7 10.61 36.77 3.81
C MET A 7 9.87 38.02 4.27
N LYS A 8 8.70 38.26 3.68
CA LYS A 8 7.74 39.27 4.11
C LYS A 8 6.50 38.58 4.65
N PHE A 9 5.91 39.19 5.68
CA PHE A 9 4.63 38.74 6.22
C PHE A 9 3.50 39.42 5.44
N VAL A 10 2.57 38.62 4.96
CA VAL A 10 1.43 39.10 4.15
C VAL A 10 0.15 38.67 4.84
N GLN A 11 -0.78 39.61 4.95
CA GLN A 11 -2.12 39.39 5.46
C GLN A 11 -3.12 39.63 4.33
N LEU A 12 -4.03 38.67 4.14
CA LEU A 12 -5.06 38.72 3.12
C LEU A 12 -6.42 38.79 3.80
N HIS A 13 -7.23 39.75 3.38
CA HIS A 13 -8.62 39.90 3.76
C HIS A 13 -9.49 39.56 2.56
N VAL A 14 -10.25 38.47 2.66
CA VAL A 14 -11.06 37.95 1.56
C VAL A 14 -12.51 37.82 2.01
N SER A 15 -13.47 38.10 1.13
CA SER A 15 -14.88 37.79 1.41
C SER A 15 -15.08 36.28 1.65
N ASP A 16 -15.92 35.91 2.64
CA ASP A 16 -16.23 34.51 2.97
C ASP A 16 -16.70 33.71 1.73
N GLU A 17 -17.35 34.38 0.77
CA GLU A 17 -17.84 33.79 -0.47
C GLU A 17 -16.76 33.54 -1.54
N GLU A 18 -15.53 34.02 -1.41
CA GLU A 18 -14.48 33.81 -2.42
C GLU A 18 -13.21 33.15 -1.85
N VAL A 19 -13.13 32.90 -0.54
CA VAL A 19 -11.97 32.29 0.13
C VAL A 19 -11.47 31.02 -0.54
N GLY A 20 -12.36 30.06 -0.83
CA GLY A 20 -11.97 28.81 -1.48
C GLY A 20 -11.39 29.01 -2.88
N ARG A 21 -11.91 30.00 -3.63
CA ARG A 21 -11.37 30.35 -4.96
C ARG A 21 -9.99 30.96 -4.86
N VAL A 22 -9.81 31.88 -3.91
CA VAL A 22 -8.53 32.54 -3.66
C VAL A 22 -7.47 31.54 -3.22
N ILE A 23 -7.80 30.61 -2.30
CA ILE A 23 -6.87 29.57 -1.86
C ILE A 23 -6.44 28.70 -3.05
N GLN A 24 -7.39 28.28 -3.90
CA GLN A 24 -7.05 27.50 -5.10
C GLN A 24 -6.15 28.30 -6.05
N LEU A 25 -6.48 29.56 -6.32
CA LEU A 25 -5.70 30.43 -7.22
C LEU A 25 -4.25 30.56 -6.72
N ILE A 26 -4.07 30.82 -5.43
CA ILE A 26 -2.75 30.92 -4.81
C ILE A 26 -2.02 29.58 -4.90
N GLY A 27 -2.72 28.46 -4.64
CA GLY A 27 -2.15 27.13 -4.72
C GLY A 27 -1.68 26.75 -6.13
N SER A 28 -2.50 27.01 -7.16
CA SER A 28 -2.23 26.57 -8.53
C SER A 28 -1.26 27.49 -9.28
N ARG A 29 -1.40 28.81 -9.15
CA ARG A 29 -0.60 29.78 -9.94
C ARG A 29 0.60 30.36 -9.20
N PHE A 30 0.60 30.38 -7.87
CA PHE A 30 1.67 31.00 -7.08
C PHE A 30 2.55 29.97 -6.36
N GLY A 31 1.96 29.06 -5.57
CA GLY A 31 2.64 27.93 -4.93
C GLY A 31 3.71 28.27 -3.88
N LYS A 32 3.89 29.56 -3.51
CA LYS A 32 5.00 30.04 -2.63
C LYS A 32 4.55 30.74 -1.35
N LEU A 33 3.25 30.69 -1.01
CA LEU A 33 2.71 31.26 0.23
C LEU A 33 2.72 30.21 1.33
N HIS A 34 3.48 30.44 2.40
CA HIS A 34 3.46 29.59 3.59
C HIS A 34 2.45 30.15 4.62
N MET A 35 1.30 29.50 4.72
CA MET A 35 0.21 29.93 5.61
C MET A 35 0.58 29.71 7.08
N THR A 36 0.36 30.74 7.90
CA THR A 36 0.47 30.68 9.36
C THR A 36 -0.90 30.47 9.99
N ASP A 37 -0.94 29.83 11.16
CA ASP A 37 -2.18 29.69 11.92
C ASP A 37 -2.58 31.03 12.55
N VAL A 38 -3.66 31.61 12.03
CA VAL A 38 -4.30 32.84 12.52
C VAL A 38 -5.63 32.52 13.23
N SER A 39 -6.00 31.24 13.31
CA SER A 39 -7.29 30.83 13.85
C SER A 39 -7.45 31.29 15.30
N SER A 40 -8.65 31.78 15.61
CA SER A 40 -8.99 32.14 16.98
C SER A 40 -9.72 30.95 17.64
N ASN A 41 -9.41 30.62 18.89
CA ASN A 41 -10.08 29.51 19.60
C ASN A 41 -11.47 29.92 20.12
N THR A 42 -12.25 30.63 19.30
CA THR A 42 -13.62 31.05 19.65
C THR A 42 -14.59 29.88 19.49
N LYS A 43 -15.74 29.94 20.19
CA LYS A 43 -16.79 28.92 20.05
C LYS A 43 -17.34 28.82 18.62
N ALA A 44 -17.36 29.93 17.88
CA ALA A 44 -17.81 29.97 16.49
C ALA A 44 -16.84 29.22 15.57
N ASP A 45 -15.54 29.46 15.73
CA ASP A 45 -14.50 28.78 14.96
C ASP A 45 -14.45 27.29 15.26
N ILE A 46 -14.60 26.89 16.53
CA ILE A 46 -14.70 25.48 16.91
C ILE A 46 -15.91 24.81 16.24
N LYS A 47 -17.05 25.50 16.13
CA LYS A 47 -18.24 24.99 15.44
C LYS A 47 -18.00 24.84 13.93
N ARG A 48 -17.33 25.82 13.29
CA ARG A 48 -16.94 25.75 11.86
C ARG A 48 -15.94 24.63 11.60
N ALA A 49 -14.90 24.52 12.43
CA ALA A 49 -13.92 23.44 12.36
C ALA A 49 -14.56 22.06 12.51
N LYS A 50 -15.56 21.91 13.39
CA LYS A 50 -16.33 20.66 13.49
C LYS A 50 -17.12 20.35 12.21
N ALA A 51 -17.69 21.38 11.55
CA ALA A 51 -18.38 21.21 10.28
C ALA A 51 -17.41 20.79 9.15
N TRP A 52 -16.22 21.37 9.07
CA TRP A 52 -15.21 20.95 8.08
C TRP A 52 -14.65 19.57 8.36
N LYS A 53 -14.48 19.18 9.64
CA LYS A 53 -14.11 17.79 9.97
C LYS A 53 -15.11 16.78 9.43
N LEU A 54 -16.40 17.10 9.47
CA LEU A 54 -17.44 16.26 8.86
C LEU A 54 -17.26 16.17 7.33
N GLN A 55 -16.97 17.31 6.68
CA GLN A 55 -16.74 17.33 5.23
C GLN A 55 -15.48 16.56 4.82
N VAL A 56 -14.40 16.68 5.58
CA VAL A 56 -13.17 15.89 5.38
C VAL A 56 -13.48 14.40 5.54
N SER A 57 -14.32 14.02 6.50
CA SER A 57 -14.79 12.64 6.64
C SER A 57 -15.60 12.16 5.42
N ASP A 58 -16.47 13.01 4.86
CA ASP A 58 -17.22 12.68 3.64
C ASP A 58 -16.29 12.50 2.43
N LEU A 59 -15.29 13.37 2.27
CA LEU A 59 -14.25 13.28 1.25
C LEU A 59 -13.35 12.04 1.43
N MET A 60 -13.05 11.66 2.68
CA MET A 60 -12.37 10.39 2.99
C MET A 60 -13.22 9.18 2.62
N MET A 61 -14.54 9.23 2.83
CA MET A 61 -15.44 8.16 2.41
C MET A 61 -15.46 8.04 0.88
N MET A 62 -15.48 9.16 0.16
CA MET A 62 -15.39 9.18 -1.31
C MET A 62 -14.04 8.60 -1.81
N GLU A 63 -12.92 9.02 -1.23
CA GLU A 63 -11.60 8.46 -1.56
C GLU A 63 -11.56 6.94 -1.33
N LYS A 64 -12.09 6.45 -0.19
CA LYS A 64 -12.18 5.02 0.10
C LYS A 64 -13.03 4.26 -0.92
N THR A 65 -14.08 4.88 -1.46
CA THR A 65 -14.84 4.25 -2.55
C THR A 65 -14.01 4.14 -3.82
N LEU A 66 -13.24 5.18 -4.19
CA LEU A 66 -12.32 5.13 -5.34
C LEU A 66 -11.24 4.07 -5.15
N ASP A 67 -10.61 4.00 -3.98
CA ASP A 67 -9.64 2.96 -3.64
C ASP A 67 -10.23 1.56 -3.78
N GLY A 68 -11.50 1.38 -3.39
CA GLY A 68 -12.23 0.14 -3.57
C GLY A 68 -12.39 -0.25 -5.04
N TYR A 69 -12.67 0.70 -5.93
CA TYR A 69 -12.75 0.44 -7.37
C TYR A 69 -11.39 0.19 -8.00
N GLU A 70 -10.35 0.92 -7.61
CA GLU A 70 -8.97 0.69 -8.07
C GLU A 70 -8.47 -0.69 -7.64
N ALA A 71 -8.71 -1.09 -6.38
CA ALA A 71 -8.37 -2.42 -5.89
C ALA A 71 -9.11 -3.53 -6.67
N LEU A 72 -10.38 -3.29 -7.05
CA LEU A 72 -11.11 -4.21 -7.92
C LEU A 72 -10.51 -4.26 -9.33
N MET A 73 -10.13 -3.11 -9.90
CA MET A 73 -9.50 -3.07 -11.23
C MET A 73 -8.15 -3.79 -11.23
N ALA A 74 -7.34 -3.60 -10.18
CA ALA A 74 -6.09 -4.33 -9.98
C ALA A 74 -6.33 -5.84 -9.83
N LYS A 75 -7.32 -6.26 -9.01
CA LYS A 75 -7.68 -7.69 -8.84
C LYS A 75 -8.07 -8.36 -10.16
N TYR A 76 -8.71 -7.62 -11.07
CA TYR A 76 -9.21 -8.15 -12.33
C TYR A 76 -8.35 -7.83 -13.56
N ASP A 77 -7.16 -7.27 -13.37
CA ASP A 77 -6.19 -6.90 -14.41
C ASP A 77 -6.79 -5.97 -15.48
N VAL A 78 -7.42 -4.88 -15.01
CA VAL A 78 -7.93 -3.80 -15.84
C VAL A 78 -6.97 -2.62 -15.70
N PRO A 79 -6.09 -2.35 -16.69
CA PRO A 79 -5.14 -1.25 -16.60
C PRO A 79 -5.88 0.09 -16.64
N LEU A 80 -5.52 0.99 -15.73
CA LEU A 80 -5.93 2.38 -15.81
C LEU A 80 -5.05 3.11 -16.84
N PRO A 81 -5.62 4.00 -17.67
CA PRO A 81 -4.82 4.89 -18.51
C PRO A 81 -3.85 5.68 -17.63
N SER A 82 -2.55 5.48 -17.81
CA SER A 82 -1.48 5.97 -16.92
C SER A 82 -1.12 7.45 -17.16
N GLU A 83 -2.07 8.28 -17.56
CA GLU A 83 -1.82 9.70 -17.80
C GLU A 83 -2.26 10.50 -16.58
N GLU A 84 -1.29 10.99 -15.80
CA GLU A 84 -1.53 12.01 -14.78
C GLU A 84 -2.02 13.29 -15.47
N VAL A 85 -3.06 13.91 -14.92
CA VAL A 85 -3.57 15.21 -15.38
C VAL A 85 -2.48 16.25 -15.16
N PRO A 86 -2.02 16.99 -16.20
CA PRO A 86 -1.13 18.13 -16.03
C PRO A 86 -1.72 19.11 -15.04
N LEU A 87 -0.92 19.52 -14.04
CA LEU A 87 -1.35 20.47 -13.00
C LEU A 87 -1.88 21.80 -13.58
N GLU A 88 -1.43 22.16 -14.79
CA GLU A 88 -1.85 23.37 -15.53
C GLU A 88 -3.21 23.25 -16.23
N GLN A 89 -3.77 22.03 -16.34
CA GLN A 89 -5.05 21.73 -17.02
C GLN A 89 -6.13 21.23 -16.05
N ASN A 90 -5.96 21.40 -14.74
CA ASN A 90 -7.08 21.25 -13.81
C ASN A 90 -7.98 22.49 -13.91
N ASP A 91 -8.76 22.58 -14.99
CA ASP A 91 -9.87 23.51 -15.19
C ASP A 91 -11.09 23.17 -14.31
N PHE A 92 -10.89 22.43 -13.21
CA PHE A 92 -11.85 22.44 -12.12
C PHE A 92 -11.78 23.81 -11.47
N SER A 93 -12.58 24.74 -11.99
CA SER A 93 -12.93 25.95 -11.27
C SER A 93 -13.29 25.58 -9.82
N PRO A 94 -12.78 26.31 -8.81
CA PRO A 94 -13.19 26.09 -7.44
C PRO A 94 -14.71 26.29 -7.37
N ILE A 95 -15.42 25.18 -7.15
CA ILE A 95 -16.87 25.21 -7.04
C ILE A 95 -17.20 25.79 -5.66
N GLY A 96 -17.67 27.04 -5.65
CA GLY A 96 -18.47 27.67 -4.59
C GLY A 96 -18.08 27.40 -3.12
N THR A 97 -17.49 28.41 -2.51
CA THR A 97 -17.12 28.60 -1.09
C THR A 97 -18.19 28.42 -0.01
N CYS A 98 -19.44 28.11 -0.33
CA CYS A 98 -20.45 27.93 0.72
C CYS A 98 -20.20 26.62 1.51
N PRO A 99 -20.06 26.67 2.86
CA PRO A 99 -19.93 25.46 3.66
C PRO A 99 -21.12 24.52 3.42
N GLY A 100 -20.85 23.33 2.88
CA GLY A 100 -21.82 22.27 2.65
C GLY A 100 -22.49 22.23 1.27
N ARG A 101 -22.31 23.24 0.39
CA ARG A 101 -22.92 23.23 -0.96
C ARG A 101 -22.00 22.62 -2.02
N SER A 102 -20.69 22.78 -1.90
CA SER A 102 -19.71 22.29 -2.90
C SER A 102 -19.43 20.78 -2.78
N ASN A 103 -19.04 20.30 -1.60
CA ASN A 103 -18.81 18.87 -1.34
C ASN A 103 -20.05 18.00 -1.59
N ARG A 104 -21.23 18.58 -1.36
CA ARG A 104 -22.50 17.92 -1.69
C ARG A 104 -22.71 17.81 -3.19
N LYS A 105 -22.39 18.85 -3.97
CA LYS A 105 -22.42 18.79 -5.45
C LYS A 105 -21.39 17.81 -5.99
N LEU A 106 -20.14 17.87 -5.53
CA LEU A 106 -19.08 16.94 -5.92
C LEU A 106 -19.47 15.48 -5.63
N GLY A 107 -19.97 15.22 -4.41
CA GLY A 107 -20.43 13.90 -4.01
C GLY A 107 -21.69 13.45 -4.76
N GLU A 108 -22.61 14.35 -5.09
CA GLU A 108 -23.79 14.08 -5.92
C GLU A 108 -23.40 13.78 -7.37
N GLU A 109 -22.50 14.56 -7.97
CA GLU A 109 -21.97 14.35 -9.33
C GLU A 109 -21.21 13.03 -9.42
N MET A 110 -20.34 12.75 -8.45
CA MET A 110 -19.64 11.47 -8.33
C MET A 110 -20.65 10.32 -8.22
N LYS A 111 -21.65 10.41 -7.33
CA LYS A 111 -22.69 9.38 -7.19
C LYS A 111 -23.51 9.21 -8.48
N GLN A 112 -23.90 10.30 -9.14
CA GLN A 112 -24.62 10.27 -10.41
C GLN A 112 -23.77 9.62 -11.51
N PHE A 113 -22.47 9.93 -11.55
CA PHE A 113 -21.51 9.30 -12.45
C PHE A 113 -21.45 7.78 -12.20
N PHE A 114 -21.28 7.34 -10.95
CA PHE A 114 -21.30 5.92 -10.62
C PHE A 114 -22.62 5.25 -11.00
N VAL A 115 -23.77 5.91 -10.81
CA VAL A 115 -25.06 5.37 -11.24
C VAL A 115 -25.12 5.23 -12.76
N LYS A 116 -24.68 6.26 -13.50
CA LYS A 116 -24.72 6.32 -14.97
C LYS A 116 -23.81 5.27 -15.64
N TYR A 117 -22.63 5.03 -15.08
CA TYR A 117 -21.62 4.12 -15.65
C TYR A 117 -21.61 2.73 -15.01
N GLY A 118 -22.66 2.35 -14.27
CA GLY A 118 -22.85 0.98 -13.80
C GLY A 118 -22.11 0.61 -12.51
N GLY A 119 -21.76 1.57 -11.66
CA GLY A 119 -21.17 1.31 -10.33
C GLY A 119 -22.06 0.44 -9.44
N ASN A 120 -23.38 0.60 -9.51
CA ASN A 120 -24.32 -0.32 -8.84
C ASN A 120 -24.24 -1.75 -9.38
N GLU A 121 -24.00 -1.90 -10.69
CA GLU A 121 -23.81 -3.19 -11.34
C GLU A 121 -22.49 -3.84 -10.91
N VAL A 122 -21.41 -3.06 -10.82
CA VAL A 122 -20.11 -3.49 -10.26
C VAL A 122 -20.27 -4.01 -8.83
N ASN A 123 -20.96 -3.26 -7.96
CA ASN A 123 -21.19 -3.67 -6.58
C ASN A 123 -22.06 -4.94 -6.47
N ARG A 124 -23.09 -5.07 -7.31
CA ARG A 124 -23.92 -6.28 -7.39
C ARG A 124 -23.12 -7.49 -7.84
N HIS A 125 -22.35 -7.36 -8.92
CA HIS A 125 -21.50 -8.43 -9.42
C HIS A 125 -20.44 -8.83 -8.39
N ASN A 126 -19.78 -7.88 -7.73
CA ASN A 126 -18.79 -8.16 -6.70
C ASN A 126 -19.41 -8.89 -5.48
N LYS A 127 -20.60 -8.46 -5.03
CA LYS A 127 -21.33 -9.15 -3.96
C LYS A 127 -21.70 -10.58 -4.38
N PHE A 128 -22.23 -10.75 -5.59
CA PHE A 128 -22.62 -12.05 -6.13
C PHE A 128 -21.42 -13.00 -6.31
N ILE A 129 -20.28 -12.48 -6.78
CA ILE A 129 -19.02 -13.23 -6.87
C ILE A 129 -18.58 -13.74 -5.51
N LYS A 130 -18.61 -12.90 -4.46
CA LYS A 130 -18.27 -13.34 -3.09
C LYS A 130 -19.23 -14.42 -2.58
N GLU A 131 -20.52 -14.28 -2.85
CA GLU A 131 -21.52 -15.29 -2.50
C GLU A 131 -21.27 -16.62 -3.24
N LEU A 132 -20.91 -16.58 -4.52
CA LEU A 132 -20.55 -17.77 -5.29
C LEU A 132 -19.26 -18.41 -4.83
N GLU A 133 -18.22 -17.62 -4.52
CA GLU A 133 -16.96 -18.12 -3.95
C GLU A 133 -17.21 -18.87 -2.64
N MET A 134 -18.05 -18.32 -1.74
CA MET A 134 -18.44 -19.02 -0.50
C MET A 134 -19.19 -20.32 -0.78
N LYS A 135 -20.15 -20.32 -1.72
CA LYS A 135 -20.90 -21.54 -2.10
C LYS A 135 -19.99 -22.61 -2.70
N ILE A 136 -19.05 -22.23 -3.57
CA ILE A 136 -18.09 -23.17 -4.17
C ILE A 136 -17.24 -23.82 -3.07
N ASN A 137 -16.74 -23.03 -2.12
CA ASN A 137 -15.97 -23.56 -0.98
C ASN A 137 -16.80 -24.54 -0.13
N GLU A 138 -18.08 -24.23 0.12
CA GLU A 138 -18.98 -25.14 0.85
C GLU A 138 -19.24 -26.45 0.09
N ILE A 139 -19.35 -26.40 -1.24
CA ILE A 139 -19.51 -27.61 -2.07
C ILE A 139 -18.21 -28.43 -2.08
N GLU A 140 -17.06 -27.77 -2.17
CA GLU A 140 -15.75 -28.42 -2.11
C GLU A 140 -15.55 -29.15 -0.77
N GLU A 141 -15.89 -28.50 0.36
CA GLU A 141 -15.92 -29.14 1.68
C GLU A 141 -16.80 -30.39 1.68
N LYS A 142 -18.02 -30.31 1.13
CA LYS A 142 -18.92 -31.47 1.05
C LYS A 142 -18.35 -32.60 0.19
N ILE A 143 -17.74 -32.29 -0.96
CA ILE A 143 -17.11 -33.29 -1.83
C ILE A 143 -15.99 -34.01 -1.09
N THR A 144 -15.11 -33.29 -0.39
CA THR A 144 -14.01 -33.93 0.36
C THR A 144 -14.51 -34.88 1.44
N VAL A 145 -15.60 -34.51 2.13
CA VAL A 145 -16.24 -35.37 3.14
C VAL A 145 -16.90 -36.60 2.51
N LEU A 146 -17.57 -36.46 1.37
CA LEU A 146 -18.19 -37.58 0.65
C LEU A 146 -17.14 -38.54 0.08
N GLU A 147 -16.03 -38.04 -0.44
CA GLU A 147 -14.89 -38.84 -0.90
C GLU A 147 -14.27 -39.64 0.27
N PHE A 148 -14.10 -38.99 1.42
CA PHE A 148 -13.68 -39.66 2.64
C PHE A 148 -14.68 -40.74 3.07
N ALA A 149 -15.98 -40.44 3.08
CA ALA A 149 -17.02 -41.42 3.43
C ALA A 149 -17.04 -42.63 2.47
N LYS A 150 -16.79 -42.42 1.17
CA LYS A 150 -16.66 -43.50 0.18
C LYS A 150 -15.46 -44.40 0.44
N SER A 151 -14.33 -43.81 0.87
CA SER A 151 -13.09 -44.54 1.16
C SER A 151 -13.22 -45.54 2.33
N LEU A 152 -14.24 -45.35 3.19
CA LEU A 152 -14.48 -46.22 4.34
C LEU A 152 -14.92 -47.65 3.91
N PRO A 153 -14.50 -48.70 4.62
CA PRO A 153 -14.88 -50.08 4.31
C PRO A 153 -16.40 -50.30 4.39
N ASN A 154 -16.94 -51.26 3.65
CA ASN A 154 -18.39 -51.54 3.64
C ASN A 154 -18.94 -51.95 5.01
N LYS A 155 -18.09 -52.49 5.90
CA LYS A 155 -18.48 -52.90 7.27
C LYS A 155 -18.96 -51.72 8.12
N THR A 156 -18.38 -50.53 7.95
CA THR A 156 -18.78 -49.29 8.64
C THR A 156 -20.22 -48.87 8.35
N PHE A 157 -20.76 -49.24 7.18
CA PHE A 157 -22.14 -48.97 6.81
C PHE A 157 -23.07 -50.19 7.04
N LYS A 158 -22.55 -51.42 6.90
CA LYS A 158 -23.33 -52.68 7.03
C LYS A 158 -23.66 -53.10 8.46
N GLU A 159 -23.03 -52.54 9.48
CA GLU A 159 -23.43 -52.78 10.88
C GLU A 159 -24.79 -52.16 11.24
N THR A 160 -25.54 -51.66 10.25
CA THR A 160 -26.95 -51.24 10.39
C THR A 160 -27.83 -52.45 10.69
N GLY A 161 -27.32 -53.66 10.38
CA GLY A 161 -27.76 -54.92 10.93
C GLY A 161 -26.66 -55.55 11.80
N GLY A 162 -26.65 -55.20 13.09
CA GLY A 162 -26.16 -56.02 14.20
C GLY A 162 -24.73 -56.59 14.12
N ALA A 163 -23.77 -55.90 14.75
CA ALA A 163 -22.68 -56.52 15.50
C ALA A 163 -22.02 -55.44 16.38
N GLY A 164 -21.77 -55.74 17.65
CA GLY A 164 -21.04 -54.84 18.54
C GLY A 164 -19.57 -54.78 18.19
N TYR A 165 -18.99 -53.57 18.20
CA TYR A 165 -17.55 -53.36 18.18
C TYR A 165 -16.90 -54.07 19.38
N GLN A 166 -16.22 -55.18 19.14
CA GLN A 166 -15.26 -55.77 20.09
C GLN A 166 -13.89 -55.15 19.82
N ASN A 167 -13.40 -54.38 20.78
CA ASN A 167 -12.03 -53.88 20.80
C ASN A 167 -11.12 -54.95 21.43
N PRO A 168 -10.04 -55.41 20.77
CA PRO A 168 -9.17 -56.46 21.31
C PRO A 168 -8.30 -56.05 22.51
N GLU A 169 -8.34 -54.78 22.94
CA GLU A 169 -7.52 -54.29 24.06
C GLU A 169 -8.22 -54.27 25.43
N THR A 170 -9.49 -54.68 25.52
CA THR A 170 -10.25 -54.69 26.79
C THR A 170 -10.50 -56.08 27.39
N GLU A 171 -9.92 -57.14 26.83
CA GLU A 171 -10.24 -58.53 27.18
C GLU A 171 -9.68 -58.99 28.55
N ASN A 172 -8.81 -58.21 29.20
CA ASN A 172 -8.15 -58.63 30.43
C ASN A 172 -8.87 -58.28 31.75
N LEU A 173 -10.10 -57.77 31.71
CA LEU A 173 -10.76 -57.24 32.93
C LEU A 173 -12.17 -57.78 33.23
N ILE A 174 -12.69 -58.76 32.49
CA ILE A 174 -14.02 -59.31 32.76
C ILE A 174 -14.00 -60.84 32.68
N THR A 175 -13.35 -61.45 33.68
CA THR A 175 -13.60 -62.85 34.06
C THR A 175 -14.33 -62.87 35.40
N ASP A 176 -15.63 -62.59 35.36
CA ASP A 176 -16.64 -63.29 36.17
C ASP A 176 -17.96 -62.53 36.10
N THR A 177 -18.97 -63.12 35.47
CA THR A 177 -20.23 -63.51 36.13
C THR A 177 -21.27 -63.92 35.10
N LYS A 178 -21.74 -65.16 35.24
CA LYS A 178 -22.93 -65.70 34.58
C LYS A 178 -24.19 -65.05 35.15
N LYS A 179 -24.66 -63.97 34.52
CA LYS A 179 -26.01 -63.36 34.57
C LYS A 179 -25.92 -62.25 33.51
N THR A 180 -26.57 -62.28 32.36
CA THR A 180 -28.02 -62.10 32.21
C THR A 180 -28.39 -62.45 30.76
N ARG A 181 -29.12 -63.55 30.56
CA ARG A 181 -29.58 -64.01 29.23
C ARG A 181 -30.87 -63.31 28.77
N ARG A 182 -31.28 -62.21 29.43
CA ARG A 182 -32.51 -61.45 29.15
C ARG A 182 -32.30 -60.06 28.54
N ASP A 183 -31.06 -59.58 28.45
CA ASP A 183 -30.78 -58.23 27.92
C ASP A 183 -30.52 -58.23 26.39
N VAL A 184 -30.52 -59.42 25.76
CA VAL A 184 -30.26 -59.59 24.32
C VAL A 184 -31.47 -59.14 23.46
N GLU A 185 -32.68 -59.11 24.01
CA GLU A 185 -33.89 -58.69 23.28
C GLU A 185 -34.15 -57.18 23.32
N LEU A 186 -33.48 -56.41 24.20
CA LEU A 186 -33.56 -54.94 24.22
C LEU A 186 -32.57 -54.26 23.26
N GLY A 187 -31.61 -54.99 22.70
CA GLY A 187 -30.56 -54.47 21.81
C GLY A 187 -31.03 -54.05 20.41
N GLN A 188 -32.20 -54.50 19.95
CA GLN A 188 -32.73 -54.18 18.62
C GLN A 188 -33.23 -52.72 18.47
N ARG A 189 -33.20 -51.89 19.52
CA ARG A 189 -33.75 -50.52 19.52
C ARG A 189 -32.72 -49.39 19.65
N ALA A 190 -31.44 -49.68 19.83
CA ALA A 190 -30.42 -48.64 19.96
C ALA A 190 -29.85 -48.24 18.58
N GLY A 191 -30.58 -47.39 17.85
CA GLY A 191 -30.07 -46.81 16.60
C GLY A 191 -28.81 -45.99 16.83
N TYR A 192 -27.74 -46.28 16.10
CA TYR A 192 -26.53 -45.47 16.05
C TYR A 192 -26.60 -44.52 14.85
N LYS A 193 -26.07 -43.30 14.98
CA LYS A 193 -26.00 -42.28 13.91
C LYS A 193 -24.54 -41.92 13.66
N ILE A 194 -24.12 -41.95 12.39
CA ILE A 194 -22.80 -41.50 11.96
C ILE A 194 -22.92 -40.06 11.48
N ILE A 195 -22.04 -39.19 11.98
CA ILE A 195 -22.00 -37.77 11.64
C ILE A 195 -20.65 -37.48 11.00
N PHE A 196 -20.65 -36.81 9.85
CA PHE A 196 -19.44 -36.44 9.14
C PHE A 196 -19.23 -34.92 9.16
N GLY A 197 -17.98 -34.49 9.06
CA GLY A 197 -17.63 -33.07 8.95
C GLY A 197 -16.14 -32.83 8.71
N THR A 198 -15.74 -31.56 8.73
CA THR A 198 -14.33 -31.13 8.60
C THR A 198 -13.90 -30.32 9.82
N VAL A 199 -12.68 -30.54 10.35
CA VAL A 199 -12.12 -29.73 11.45
C VAL A 199 -10.77 -29.16 11.02
N PRO A 200 -10.47 -27.88 11.30
CA PRO A 200 -9.13 -27.35 11.12
C PRO A 200 -8.05 -28.15 11.88
N THR A 201 -6.89 -28.39 11.29
CA THR A 201 -5.85 -29.28 11.87
C THR A 201 -5.45 -28.84 13.29
N TYR A 202 -5.36 -27.53 13.54
CA TYR A 202 -5.01 -27.00 14.86
C TYR A 202 -6.09 -27.25 15.93
N MET A 203 -7.37 -27.39 15.55
CA MET A 203 -8.47 -27.68 16.48
C MET A 203 -8.70 -29.18 16.69
N LYS A 204 -8.05 -30.06 15.92
CA LYS A 204 -8.23 -31.52 15.95
C LYS A 204 -8.21 -32.12 17.37
N LEU A 205 -7.19 -31.75 18.15
CA LEU A 205 -7.01 -32.29 19.51
C LEU A 205 -8.03 -31.69 20.51
N ALA A 206 -8.34 -30.41 20.37
CA ALA A 206 -9.34 -29.73 21.19
C ALA A 206 -10.73 -30.33 20.97
N PHE A 207 -11.12 -30.52 19.70
CA PHE A 207 -12.38 -31.16 19.32
C PHE A 207 -12.50 -32.57 19.91
N LYS A 208 -11.46 -33.42 19.76
CA LYS A 208 -11.42 -34.77 20.33
C LYS A 208 -11.60 -34.76 21.86
N ARG A 209 -10.88 -33.88 22.57
CA ARG A 209 -10.94 -33.79 24.04
C ARG A 209 -12.29 -33.28 24.54
N THR A 210 -12.91 -32.33 23.85
CA THR A 210 -14.21 -31.77 24.25
C THR A 210 -15.33 -32.77 23.96
N LEU A 211 -15.30 -33.42 22.79
CA LEU A 211 -16.28 -34.45 22.45
C LEU A 211 -16.23 -35.63 23.43
N ALA A 212 -15.03 -36.12 23.78
CA ALA A 212 -14.86 -37.19 24.74
C ALA A 212 -15.35 -36.82 26.15
N ARG A 213 -15.03 -35.61 26.64
CA ARG A 213 -15.47 -35.14 27.96
C ARG A 213 -16.99 -35.04 28.06
N VAL A 214 -17.65 -34.50 27.04
CA VAL A 214 -19.10 -34.28 27.12
C VAL A 214 -19.90 -35.53 26.81
N SER A 215 -19.45 -36.36 25.87
CA SER A 215 -20.09 -37.66 25.60
C SER A 215 -19.79 -38.72 26.67
N ARG A 216 -18.98 -38.40 27.70
CA ARG A 216 -18.44 -39.38 28.66
C ARG A 216 -17.78 -40.57 27.96
N PHE A 217 -17.01 -40.30 26.92
CA PHE A 217 -16.35 -41.29 26.06
C PHE A 217 -17.30 -42.21 25.26
N ASN A 218 -18.60 -41.88 25.18
CA ASN A 218 -19.56 -42.62 24.35
C ASN A 218 -19.54 -42.20 22.87
N ALA A 219 -18.80 -41.15 22.50
CA ALA A 219 -18.58 -40.75 21.11
C ALA A 219 -17.09 -40.52 20.86
N VAL A 220 -16.55 -41.24 19.86
CA VAL A 220 -15.13 -41.14 19.47
C VAL A 220 -15.05 -40.63 18.03
N PRO A 221 -14.30 -39.54 17.76
CA PRO A 221 -14.08 -39.04 16.41
C PRO A 221 -12.92 -39.80 15.77
N VAL A 222 -13.14 -40.25 14.53
CA VAL A 222 -12.10 -40.83 13.66
C VAL A 222 -11.78 -39.82 12.58
N PHE A 223 -10.50 -39.46 12.46
CA PHE A 223 -10.01 -38.47 11.50
C PHE A 223 -9.36 -39.17 10.30
N SER A 224 -9.46 -38.57 9.12
CA SER A 224 -8.65 -38.98 7.97
C SER A 224 -7.17 -38.73 8.20
N SER A 225 -6.34 -39.51 7.49
CA SER A 225 -4.90 -39.28 7.40
C SER A 225 -4.56 -38.13 6.46
N ASP A 226 -5.41 -37.88 5.46
CA ASP A 226 -5.16 -36.86 4.44
C ASP A 226 -5.65 -35.48 4.91
N GLU A 227 -4.76 -34.50 4.82
CA GLU A 227 -5.07 -33.09 5.09
C GLU A 227 -5.38 -32.36 3.79
N VAL A 228 -6.51 -31.64 3.76
CA VAL A 228 -6.92 -30.86 2.60
C VAL A 228 -6.92 -29.38 2.98
N LYS A 229 -6.30 -28.55 2.14
CA LYS A 229 -6.30 -27.09 2.33
C LYS A 229 -7.60 -26.53 1.76
N LEU A 230 -8.48 -26.03 2.63
CA LEU A 230 -9.79 -25.48 2.27
C LEU A 230 -9.91 -24.07 2.86
N LEU A 231 -10.61 -23.18 2.16
CA LEU A 231 -10.88 -21.85 2.70
C LEU A 231 -11.81 -21.96 3.91
N ASP A 232 -11.56 -21.15 4.95
CA ASP A 232 -12.45 -21.12 6.13
C ASP A 232 -13.47 -19.98 6.05
N ARG A 233 -14.61 -20.14 6.74
CA ARG A 233 -15.67 -19.12 6.80
C ARG A 233 -15.15 -17.86 7.49
N GLY A 234 -14.62 -16.93 6.69
CA GLY A 234 -14.07 -15.66 7.17
C GLY A 234 -12.54 -15.55 7.08
N SER A 235 -11.82 -16.62 6.74
CA SER A 235 -10.38 -16.55 6.43
C SER A 235 -10.19 -16.31 4.93
N SER A 236 -9.34 -15.35 4.58
CA SER A 236 -8.91 -15.16 3.18
C SER A 236 -7.86 -16.20 2.75
N GLU A 237 -7.26 -16.90 3.71
CA GLU A 237 -6.20 -17.88 3.47
C GLU A 237 -6.72 -19.31 3.61
N PRO A 238 -6.27 -20.23 2.74
CA PRO A 238 -6.64 -21.63 2.83
C PRO A 238 -6.04 -22.26 4.09
N VAL A 239 -6.90 -22.82 4.94
CA VAL A 239 -6.54 -23.46 6.20
C VAL A 239 -6.50 -24.97 5.98
N ALA A 240 -5.50 -25.65 6.56
CA ALA A 240 -5.49 -27.12 6.56
C ALA A 240 -6.66 -27.64 7.41
N LYS A 241 -7.54 -28.42 6.77
CA LYS A 241 -8.70 -29.07 7.39
C LYS A 241 -8.59 -30.58 7.20
N VAL A 242 -9.09 -31.32 8.19
CA VAL A 242 -9.10 -32.77 8.21
C VAL A 242 -10.56 -33.26 8.27
N PRO A 243 -11.00 -34.11 7.32
CA PRO A 243 -12.32 -34.71 7.39
C PRO A 243 -12.37 -35.77 8.51
N PHE A 244 -13.51 -35.89 9.15
CA PHE A 244 -13.74 -36.82 10.24
C PHE A 244 -15.15 -37.40 10.21
N TYR A 245 -15.32 -38.53 10.89
CA TYR A 245 -16.64 -39.06 11.25
C TYR A 245 -16.72 -39.36 12.74
N VAL A 246 -17.91 -39.23 13.30
CA VAL A 246 -18.23 -39.57 14.70
C VAL A 246 -19.34 -40.60 14.69
N VAL A 247 -19.11 -41.71 15.37
CA VAL A 247 -20.16 -42.70 15.65
C VAL A 247 -20.78 -42.34 16.98
N THR A 248 -22.11 -42.13 16.99
CA THR A 248 -22.87 -41.84 18.19
C THR A 248 -23.89 -42.94 18.46
N VAL A 249 -23.96 -43.40 19.72
CA VAL A 249 -24.94 -44.39 20.16
C VAL A 249 -26.05 -43.67 20.94
N GLY A 250 -27.30 -43.82 20.50
CA GLY A 250 -28.48 -43.20 21.12
C GLY A 250 -29.05 -42.00 20.34
N ARG A 251 -30.39 -41.85 20.36
CA ARG A 251 -31.12 -40.97 19.43
C ARG A 251 -31.09 -39.46 19.74
N TYR A 252 -30.96 -39.04 21.00
CA TYR A 252 -31.28 -37.64 21.38
C TYR A 252 -30.15 -36.83 22.02
N ILE A 253 -29.30 -37.41 22.87
CA ILE A 253 -28.34 -36.61 23.65
C ILE A 253 -27.06 -36.34 22.86
N SER A 254 -26.55 -37.35 22.14
CA SER A 254 -25.26 -37.28 21.44
C SER A 254 -25.34 -36.47 20.15
N THR A 255 -26.40 -36.60 19.37
CA THR A 255 -26.58 -36.00 18.04
C THR A 255 -26.83 -34.48 18.11
N ALA A 256 -27.82 -34.06 18.90
CA ALA A 256 -28.10 -32.65 19.15
C ALA A 256 -26.92 -31.94 19.83
N PHE A 257 -26.13 -32.67 20.63
CA PHE A 257 -24.93 -32.12 21.24
C PHE A 257 -23.79 -31.96 20.24
N THR A 258 -23.53 -32.94 19.37
CA THR A 258 -22.52 -32.81 18.32
C THR A 258 -22.83 -31.66 17.36
N GLU A 259 -24.10 -31.41 17.06
CA GLU A 259 -24.54 -30.28 16.24
C GLU A 259 -24.29 -28.93 16.95
N LYS A 260 -24.60 -28.85 18.25
CA LYS A 260 -24.29 -27.66 19.07
C LYS A 260 -22.78 -27.40 19.20
N LEU A 261 -21.99 -28.46 19.40
CA LEU A 261 -20.54 -28.36 19.52
C LEU A 261 -19.91 -27.97 18.18
N ALA A 262 -20.41 -28.52 17.07
CA ALA A 262 -19.98 -28.12 15.74
C ALA A 262 -20.29 -26.65 15.47
N THR A 263 -21.47 -26.18 15.88
CA THR A 263 -21.84 -24.76 15.78
C THR A 263 -20.93 -23.87 16.64
N TYR A 264 -20.61 -24.30 17.87
CA TYR A 264 -19.69 -23.56 18.76
C TYR A 264 -18.26 -23.49 18.20
N MET A 265 -17.78 -24.56 17.58
CA MET A 265 -16.43 -24.66 17.02
C MET A 265 -16.33 -24.20 15.56
N ASN A 266 -17.42 -23.68 14.97
CA ASN A 266 -17.53 -23.30 13.56
C ASN A 266 -17.15 -24.43 12.57
N ILE A 267 -17.54 -25.67 12.91
CA ILE A 267 -17.32 -26.88 12.11
C ILE A 267 -18.54 -27.13 11.21
N ASN A 268 -18.31 -27.41 9.93
CA ASN A 268 -19.36 -27.76 8.99
C ASN A 268 -19.66 -29.26 9.08
N LEU A 269 -20.91 -29.60 9.38
CA LEU A 269 -21.39 -30.98 9.40
C LEU A 269 -22.05 -31.30 8.06
N VAL A 270 -21.77 -32.48 7.53
CA VAL A 270 -22.29 -32.94 6.24
C VAL A 270 -23.14 -34.18 6.46
N GLU A 271 -24.35 -34.15 5.93
CA GLU A 271 -25.23 -35.32 5.88
C GLU A 271 -24.80 -36.23 4.73
N VAL A 272 -24.56 -37.49 5.04
CA VAL A 272 -24.07 -38.50 4.09
C VAL A 272 -25.11 -39.60 3.96
N ALA A 273 -25.41 -40.04 2.74
CA ALA A 273 -26.33 -41.15 2.50
C ALA A 273 -25.81 -42.49 3.06
N GLU A 274 -26.73 -43.40 3.40
CA GLU A 274 -26.42 -44.67 4.05
C GLU A 274 -25.86 -45.75 3.11
N SER A 275 -26.05 -45.60 1.79
CA SER A 275 -25.61 -46.56 0.76
C SER A 275 -24.49 -46.00 -0.11
N LYS A 276 -23.50 -46.82 -0.46
CA LYS A 276 -22.40 -46.41 -1.34
C LYS A 276 -22.85 -45.94 -2.73
N ASP A 277 -23.86 -46.59 -3.30
CA ASP A 277 -24.40 -46.18 -4.60
C ASP A 277 -25.14 -44.82 -4.49
N ALA A 278 -25.73 -44.55 -3.33
CA ALA A 278 -26.38 -43.27 -3.05
C ALA A 278 -25.34 -42.16 -2.79
N ILE A 279 -24.24 -42.47 -2.10
CA ILE A 279 -23.09 -41.56 -1.93
C ILE A 279 -22.50 -41.22 -3.30
N ASP A 280 -22.34 -42.19 -4.20
CA ASP A 280 -21.79 -41.94 -5.54
C ASP A 280 -22.70 -41.04 -6.39
N LYS A 281 -24.03 -41.21 -6.30
CA LYS A 281 -24.98 -40.27 -6.91
C LYS A 281 -24.87 -38.87 -6.32
N GLN A 282 -24.86 -38.74 -4.99
CA GLN A 282 -24.69 -37.44 -4.31
C GLN A 282 -23.38 -36.75 -4.71
N LEU A 283 -22.29 -37.52 -4.83
CA LEU A 283 -20.99 -37.00 -5.22
C LEU A 283 -21.00 -36.51 -6.67
N GLN A 284 -21.63 -37.26 -7.59
CA GLN A 284 -21.84 -36.83 -8.97
C GLN A 284 -22.66 -35.53 -9.04
N ASP A 285 -23.78 -35.46 -8.31
CA ASP A 285 -24.64 -34.27 -8.26
C ASP A 285 -23.88 -33.04 -7.73
N MET A 286 -23.09 -33.21 -6.66
CA MET A 286 -22.26 -32.13 -6.09
C MET A 286 -21.16 -31.67 -7.06
N ARG A 287 -20.54 -32.60 -7.79
CA ARG A 287 -19.53 -32.24 -8.81
C ARG A 287 -20.14 -31.48 -9.98
N ILE A 288 -21.34 -31.87 -10.43
CA ILE A 288 -22.09 -31.14 -11.47
C ILE A 288 -22.41 -29.73 -10.97
N SER A 289 -22.98 -29.61 -9.76
CA SER A 289 -23.31 -28.32 -9.16
C SER A 289 -22.09 -27.41 -8.93
N MET A 290 -20.94 -27.99 -8.55
CA MET A 290 -19.68 -27.26 -8.44
C MET A 290 -19.24 -26.69 -9.79
N LYS A 291 -19.30 -27.52 -10.85
CA LYS A 291 -18.92 -27.10 -12.21
C LYS A 291 -19.84 -25.99 -12.73
N GLU A 292 -21.15 -26.13 -12.55
CA GLU A 292 -22.13 -25.09 -12.91
C GLU A 292 -21.86 -23.78 -12.16
N SER A 293 -21.59 -23.85 -10.86
CA SER A 293 -21.27 -22.67 -10.04
C SER A 293 -19.97 -21.99 -10.49
N GLN A 294 -18.95 -22.77 -10.86
CA GLN A 294 -17.68 -22.27 -11.41
C GLN A 294 -17.86 -21.63 -12.80
N ASP A 295 -18.77 -22.15 -13.63
CA ASP A 295 -19.08 -21.57 -14.94
C ASP A 295 -19.81 -20.23 -14.80
N VAL A 296 -20.80 -20.15 -13.90
CA VAL A 296 -21.48 -18.88 -13.55
C VAL A 296 -20.48 -17.88 -12.96
N LEU A 297 -19.55 -18.32 -12.11
CA LEU A 297 -18.50 -17.47 -11.57
C LEU A 297 -17.62 -16.89 -12.69
N ARG A 298 -17.21 -17.71 -13.66
CA ARG A 298 -16.39 -17.26 -14.80
C ARG A 298 -17.13 -16.24 -15.66
N GLU A 299 -18.40 -16.47 -15.96
CA GLU A 299 -19.20 -15.53 -16.77
C GLU A 299 -19.46 -14.22 -16.04
N THR A 300 -19.75 -14.26 -14.73
CA THR A 300 -19.94 -13.05 -13.92
C THR A 300 -18.64 -12.25 -13.76
N GLN A 301 -17.49 -12.91 -13.61
CA GLN A 301 -16.19 -12.24 -13.62
C GLN A 301 -15.88 -11.58 -14.97
N LYS A 302 -16.25 -12.21 -16.11
CA LYS A 302 -16.13 -11.60 -17.44
C LYS A 302 -17.04 -10.38 -17.58
N ALA A 303 -18.29 -10.47 -17.13
CA ALA A 303 -19.23 -9.35 -17.13
C ALA A 303 -18.70 -8.18 -16.29
N LEU A 304 -18.19 -8.46 -15.08
CA LEU A 304 -17.55 -7.47 -14.21
C LEU A 304 -16.32 -6.82 -14.87
N ARG A 305 -15.43 -7.61 -15.49
CA ARG A 305 -14.29 -7.06 -16.24
C ARG A 305 -14.73 -6.13 -17.35
N LYS A 306 -15.81 -6.47 -18.07
CA LYS A 306 -16.37 -5.63 -19.14
C LYS A 306 -16.93 -4.31 -18.60
N THR A 307 -17.64 -4.33 -17.48
CA THR A 307 -18.15 -3.10 -16.85
C THR A 307 -17.01 -2.24 -16.29
N LEU A 308 -16.01 -2.85 -15.64
CA LEU A 308 -14.83 -2.15 -15.14
C LEU A 308 -14.02 -1.50 -16.28
N ARG A 309 -13.85 -2.16 -17.43
CA ARG A 309 -13.20 -1.55 -18.60
C ARG A 309 -13.97 -0.37 -19.17
N LYS A 310 -15.30 -0.45 -19.24
CA LYS A 310 -16.14 0.68 -19.65
C LYS A 310 -15.98 1.85 -18.68
N PHE A 311 -15.86 1.56 -17.40
CA PHE A 311 -15.67 2.55 -16.36
C PHE A 311 -14.28 3.21 -16.44
N ALA A 312 -13.22 2.42 -16.62
CA ALA A 312 -11.83 2.89 -16.72
C ALA A 312 -11.58 3.75 -17.97
N ASN A 313 -12.15 3.34 -19.12
CA ASN A 313 -11.99 4.01 -20.41
C ASN A 313 -13.06 5.06 -20.69
N CYS A 314 -13.94 5.34 -19.73
CA CYS A 314 -14.90 6.43 -19.86
C CYS A 314 -14.14 7.75 -19.98
N LYS A 315 -14.60 8.66 -20.83
CA LYS A 315 -14.13 10.05 -20.89
C LYS A 315 -15.21 10.96 -20.33
N LEU A 316 -14.85 11.94 -19.49
CA LEU A 316 -15.82 12.89 -18.92
C LEU A 316 -16.28 13.92 -19.96
N GLY A 317 -15.45 14.22 -20.97
CA GLY A 317 -15.76 15.15 -22.06
C GLY A 317 -15.10 14.79 -23.41
N PRO A 318 -15.47 15.48 -24.51
CA PRO A 318 -14.91 15.26 -25.85
C PRO A 318 -13.42 15.61 -25.96
N GLU A 319 -12.90 16.49 -25.10
CA GLU A 319 -11.51 16.96 -25.10
C GLU A 319 -10.64 16.34 -23.99
N GLU A 320 -11.24 15.65 -23.01
CA GLU A 320 -10.50 15.08 -21.88
C GLU A 320 -9.97 13.67 -22.23
N SER A 321 -8.64 13.52 -22.21
CA SER A 321 -7.97 12.22 -22.42
C SER A 321 -7.83 11.38 -21.14
N TYR A 322 -8.18 11.94 -19.98
CA TYR A 322 -7.93 11.33 -18.67
C TYR A 322 -9.08 10.43 -18.19
N SER A 323 -8.72 9.42 -17.38
CA SER A 323 -9.71 8.58 -16.71
C SER A 323 -10.42 9.36 -15.59
N PRO A 324 -11.76 9.29 -15.50
CA PRO A 324 -12.56 9.97 -14.48
C PRO A 324 -12.06 9.74 -13.05
N ILE A 325 -11.58 8.54 -12.74
CA ILE A 325 -11.09 8.18 -11.40
C ILE A 325 -9.91 9.07 -10.98
N ILE A 326 -8.98 9.30 -11.91
CA ILE A 326 -7.78 10.12 -11.68
C ILE A 326 -8.20 11.57 -11.45
N THR A 327 -9.12 12.07 -12.26
CA THR A 327 -9.70 13.42 -12.14
C THR A 327 -10.43 13.62 -10.81
N TRP A 328 -11.33 12.70 -10.44
CA TRP A 328 -12.04 12.76 -9.16
C TRP A 328 -11.06 12.68 -7.98
N ARG A 329 -10.00 11.89 -8.08
CA ARG A 329 -8.97 11.79 -7.05
C ARG A 329 -8.20 13.10 -6.90
N ALA A 330 -7.81 13.73 -8.00
CA ALA A 330 -7.16 15.03 -8.00
C ALA A 330 -8.07 16.10 -7.36
N ALA A 331 -9.35 16.13 -7.74
CA ALA A 331 -10.34 17.04 -7.17
C ALA A 331 -10.55 16.82 -5.66
N ILE A 332 -10.68 15.57 -5.19
CA ILE A 332 -10.82 15.26 -3.77
C ILE A 332 -9.58 15.68 -2.99
N ARG A 333 -8.37 15.44 -3.53
CA ARG A 333 -7.12 15.86 -2.88
C ARG A 333 -7.04 17.38 -2.78
N GLN A 334 -7.36 18.08 -3.85
CA GLN A 334 -7.38 19.53 -3.89
C GLN A 334 -8.34 20.12 -2.85
N GLU A 335 -9.58 19.62 -2.80
CA GLU A 335 -10.58 20.09 -1.85
C GLU A 335 -10.18 19.83 -0.39
N LYS A 336 -9.55 18.68 -0.11
CA LYS A 336 -9.00 18.39 1.23
C LYS A 336 -7.93 19.40 1.65
N GLU A 337 -7.03 19.77 0.74
CA GLU A 337 -5.99 20.77 1.03
C GLU A 337 -6.60 22.18 1.19
N ILE A 338 -7.62 22.54 0.40
CA ILE A 338 -8.35 23.81 0.60
C ILE A 338 -8.98 23.85 1.99
N LEU A 339 -9.67 22.79 2.41
CA LEU A 339 -10.26 22.69 3.75
C LEU A 339 -9.21 22.72 4.86
N ARG A 340 -8.02 22.17 4.61
CA ARG A 340 -6.89 22.24 5.54
C ARG A 340 -6.38 23.67 5.69
N VAL A 341 -6.24 24.40 4.59
CA VAL A 341 -5.83 25.82 4.61
C VAL A 341 -6.90 26.68 5.28
N MET A 342 -8.19 26.45 5.00
CA MET A 342 -9.30 27.15 5.64
C MET A 342 -9.28 27.01 7.17
N GLN A 343 -8.79 25.91 7.73
CA GLN A 343 -8.66 25.74 9.18
C GLN A 343 -7.64 26.68 9.82
N LEU A 344 -6.68 27.22 9.05
CA LEU A 344 -5.67 28.14 9.53
C LEU A 344 -6.16 29.60 9.53
N CYS A 345 -7.27 29.89 8.85
CA CYS A 345 -7.79 31.24 8.68
C CYS A 345 -8.68 31.66 9.87
N ARG A 346 -8.75 32.98 10.12
CA ARG A 346 -9.71 33.56 11.07
C ARG A 346 -10.95 34.04 10.32
N PHE A 347 -12.12 33.72 10.84
CA PHE A 347 -13.38 34.09 10.21
C PHE A 347 -14.12 35.12 11.05
N ASP A 348 -14.30 36.30 10.47
CA ASP A 348 -15.19 37.33 11.01
C ASP A 348 -16.56 37.24 10.30
N ILE A 349 -17.39 38.29 10.38
CA ILE A 349 -18.80 38.23 9.94
C ILE A 349 -18.89 37.96 8.42
N ASN A 350 -18.18 38.75 7.60
CA ASN A 350 -18.17 38.63 6.13
C ASN A 350 -16.74 38.57 5.56
N ILE A 351 -15.73 38.68 6.41
CA ILE A 351 -14.33 38.77 6.00
C ILE A 351 -13.57 37.63 6.65
N VAL A 352 -12.69 37.02 5.88
CA VAL A 352 -11.79 35.97 6.31
C VAL A 352 -10.38 36.53 6.24
N GLU A 353 -9.70 36.48 7.37
CA GLU A 353 -8.32 36.89 7.51
C GLU A 353 -7.43 35.66 7.38
N MET A 354 -6.49 35.75 6.44
CA MET A 354 -5.46 34.77 6.22
C MET A 354 -4.12 35.46 6.38
N ALA A 355 -3.12 34.79 6.94
CA ALA A 355 -1.78 35.35 6.97
C ALA A 355 -0.73 34.29 6.69
N GLY A 356 0.40 34.73 6.15
CA GLY A 356 1.49 33.83 5.79
C GLY A 356 2.75 34.55 5.38
N TRP A 357 3.79 33.75 5.19
CA TRP A 357 5.11 34.20 4.77
C TRP A 357 5.31 33.98 3.27
N VAL A 358 5.87 35.00 2.61
CA VAL A 358 6.17 35.00 1.17
C VAL A 358 7.58 35.52 0.94
N PRO A 359 8.36 34.99 -0.01
CA PRO A 359 9.61 35.61 -0.42
C PRO A 359 9.39 37.06 -0.87
N ALA A 360 10.19 37.98 -0.36
CA ALA A 360 10.07 39.42 -0.62
C ALA A 360 10.05 39.78 -2.11
N ALA A 361 10.78 39.01 -2.94
CA ALA A 361 10.84 39.18 -4.39
C ALA A 361 9.54 38.78 -5.11
N ASP A 362 8.74 37.89 -4.52
CA ASP A 362 7.51 37.37 -5.10
C ASP A 362 6.25 37.98 -4.44
N ALA A 363 6.40 38.82 -3.42
CA ALA A 363 5.29 39.47 -2.71
C ALA A 363 4.43 40.34 -3.64
N GLN A 364 5.03 41.13 -4.53
CA GLN A 364 4.27 41.96 -5.47
C GLN A 364 3.47 41.11 -6.46
N LYS A 365 4.03 39.98 -6.92
CA LYS A 365 3.34 39.07 -7.84
C LYS A 365 2.08 38.47 -7.20
N LEU A 366 2.10 38.21 -5.89
CA LEU A 366 0.92 37.76 -5.16
C LEU A 366 -0.18 38.83 -5.14
N VAL A 367 0.19 40.10 -4.88
CA VAL A 367 -0.75 41.23 -4.89
C VAL A 367 -1.36 41.39 -6.29
N ASP A 368 -0.53 41.37 -7.32
CA ASP A 368 -0.97 41.50 -8.72
C ASP A 368 -1.92 40.35 -9.11
N LEU A 369 -1.60 39.10 -8.73
CA LEU A 369 -2.44 37.93 -9.00
C LEU A 369 -3.82 38.02 -8.33
N VAL A 370 -3.87 38.37 -7.04
CA VAL A 370 -5.12 38.44 -6.28
C VAL A 370 -5.98 39.62 -6.78
N SER A 371 -5.36 40.76 -7.05
CA SER A 371 -6.07 41.95 -7.55
C SER A 371 -6.64 41.74 -8.96
N ALA A 372 -5.95 40.99 -9.82
CA ALA A 372 -6.40 40.72 -11.18
C ALA A 372 -7.64 39.81 -11.24
N GLU A 373 -7.74 38.81 -10.38
CA GLU A 373 -8.81 37.79 -10.42
C GLU A 373 -10.02 38.14 -9.54
N VAL A 374 -9.79 38.79 -8.40
CA VAL A 374 -10.82 38.98 -7.35
C VAL A 374 -11.19 40.46 -7.18
N GLY A 375 -10.39 41.38 -7.71
CA GLY A 375 -10.65 42.81 -7.68
C GLY A 375 -10.88 43.33 -6.26
N ALA A 376 -11.98 44.02 -6.03
CA ALA A 376 -12.33 44.64 -4.74
C ALA A 376 -12.77 43.64 -3.64
N MET A 377 -12.94 42.34 -3.97
CA MET A 377 -13.41 41.33 -3.01
C MET A 377 -12.29 40.69 -2.18
N ALA A 378 -11.03 41.04 -2.49
CA ALA A 378 -9.86 40.64 -1.72
C ALA A 378 -8.87 41.81 -1.60
N ASN A 379 -8.40 42.07 -0.39
CA ASN A 379 -7.32 43.02 -0.13
C ASN A 379 -6.10 42.27 0.39
N VAL A 380 -4.93 42.58 -0.16
CA VAL A 380 -3.65 41.98 0.24
C VAL A 380 -2.80 43.08 0.87
N GLU A 381 -2.57 42.95 2.16
CA GLU A 381 -1.74 43.87 2.93
C GLU A 381 -0.38 43.23 3.22
N VAL A 382 0.67 43.85 2.71
CA VAL A 382 2.05 43.47 3.04
C VAL A 382 2.43 44.22 4.31
N LEU A 383 2.52 43.48 5.42
CA LEU A 383 2.79 44.06 6.72
C LEU A 383 4.29 44.02 7.05
N PRO A 384 4.81 44.99 7.82
CA PRO A 384 6.09 44.82 8.50
C PRO A 384 6.04 43.59 9.42
N GLU A 385 7.21 43.03 9.72
CA GLU A 385 7.33 41.80 10.52
C GLU A 385 6.47 41.90 11.80
N PRO A 386 5.56 40.94 12.04
CA PRO A 386 4.62 41.05 13.14
C PRO A 386 5.36 40.92 14.47
N GLU A 387 5.74 42.04 15.08
CA GLU A 387 6.23 42.06 16.46
C GLU A 387 5.17 41.46 17.38
N GLY A 388 5.37 40.20 17.80
CA GLY A 388 4.54 39.51 18.79
C GLY A 388 3.22 38.89 18.32
N ARG A 389 2.83 38.94 17.02
CA ARG A 389 1.56 38.30 16.55
C ARG A 389 1.72 36.87 16.04
N VAL A 390 2.92 36.43 15.66
CA VAL A 390 3.17 35.07 15.16
C VAL A 390 4.18 34.37 16.07
N LYS A 391 3.82 33.18 16.58
CA LYS A 391 4.67 32.41 17.51
C LYS A 391 5.93 31.83 16.86
N ALA A 392 5.93 31.67 15.54
CA ALA A 392 7.03 31.13 14.76
C ALA A 392 7.65 32.25 13.90
N GLY A 393 8.98 32.36 13.93
CA GLY A 393 9.73 33.28 13.08
C GLY A 393 9.59 32.94 11.58
N PRO A 394 10.14 33.78 10.69
CA PRO A 394 10.09 33.56 9.25
C PRO A 394 10.70 32.20 8.84
N PRO A 395 10.09 31.48 7.89
CA PRO A 395 10.62 30.20 7.42
C PRO A 395 11.86 30.40 6.54
N THR A 396 12.73 29.39 6.54
CA THR A 396 13.95 29.36 5.72
C THR A 396 13.62 28.88 4.30
N TYR A 397 13.76 29.76 3.31
CA TYR A 397 13.62 29.41 1.89
C TYR A 397 14.93 29.59 1.13
N PHE A 398 15.41 28.53 0.48
CA PHE A 398 16.55 28.56 -0.44
C PHE A 398 16.08 28.34 -1.88
N PRO A 399 16.26 29.31 -2.79
CA PRO A 399 16.00 29.07 -4.21
C PRO A 399 17.06 28.10 -4.75
N THR A 400 16.61 26.91 -5.16
CA THR A 400 17.44 25.85 -5.74
C THR A 400 17.12 25.63 -7.22
N ASN A 401 18.14 25.26 -7.99
CA ASN A 401 17.99 24.82 -9.38
C ASN A 401 18.07 23.28 -9.43
N GLU A 402 17.88 22.66 -10.60
CA GLU A 402 17.98 21.21 -10.76
C GLU A 402 19.32 20.62 -10.26
N PHE A 403 20.41 21.38 -10.46
CA PHE A 403 21.74 21.00 -9.98
C PHE A 403 21.84 21.07 -8.45
N THR A 404 21.43 22.19 -7.85
CA THR A 404 21.65 22.45 -6.42
C THR A 404 20.59 21.83 -5.52
N GLY A 405 19.42 21.47 -6.04
CA GLY A 405 18.31 20.93 -5.24
C GLY A 405 18.66 19.62 -4.53
N GLN A 406 19.48 18.77 -5.15
CA GLN A 406 19.85 17.48 -4.59
C GLN A 406 20.92 17.62 -3.50
N PHE A 407 21.93 18.47 -3.73
CA PHE A 407 22.88 18.83 -2.69
C PHE A 407 22.18 19.48 -1.48
N GLN A 408 21.18 20.33 -1.74
CA GLN A 408 20.36 20.92 -0.68
C GLN A 408 19.57 19.85 0.07
N SER A 409 18.95 18.89 -0.62
CA SER A 409 18.20 17.80 0.01
C SER A 409 19.09 16.93 0.91
N ILE A 410 20.35 16.68 0.53
CA ILE A 410 21.32 15.96 1.37
C ILE A 410 21.60 16.76 2.65
N VAL A 411 21.81 18.07 2.54
CA VAL A 411 22.06 18.96 3.68
C VAL A 411 20.84 19.07 4.59
N ASP A 412 19.65 19.27 4.03
CA ASP A 412 18.40 19.41 4.77
C ASP A 412 18.04 18.14 5.57
N THR A 413 18.56 16.98 5.16
CA THR A 413 18.40 15.71 5.89
C THR A 413 19.12 15.75 7.25
N TYR A 414 20.22 16.50 7.37
CA TYR A 414 20.89 16.71 8.66
C TYR A 414 20.18 17.76 9.52
N GLY A 415 19.52 18.73 8.89
CA GLY A 415 18.74 19.75 9.55
C GLY A 415 18.53 20.96 8.66
N ILE A 416 17.39 21.62 8.85
CA ILE A 416 17.06 22.87 8.14
C ILE A 416 17.79 24.02 8.84
N ALA A 417 18.55 24.79 8.08
CA ALA A 417 19.26 25.96 8.59
C ALA A 417 18.30 27.04 9.14
N SER A 418 18.74 27.81 10.13
CA SER A 418 17.97 28.89 10.71
C SER A 418 17.78 30.03 9.69
N TYR A 419 16.75 30.87 9.91
CA TYR A 419 16.51 32.01 9.02
C TYR A 419 17.73 32.94 8.98
N LYS A 420 18.15 33.32 7.76
CA LYS A 420 19.34 34.13 7.45
C LYS A 420 20.69 33.53 7.83
N GLU A 421 20.71 32.27 8.25
CA GLU A 421 21.95 31.52 8.45
C GLU A 421 22.66 31.25 7.11
N VAL A 422 23.97 31.04 7.18
CA VAL A 422 24.79 30.65 6.03
C VAL A 422 24.43 29.22 5.65
N ASN A 423 24.09 29.01 4.38
CA ASN A 423 23.73 27.68 3.89
C ASN A 423 24.99 26.85 3.59
N PRO A 424 25.23 25.73 4.30
CA PRO A 424 26.36 24.85 4.02
C PRO A 424 26.20 24.09 2.69
N GLY A 425 24.98 24.02 2.12
CA GLY A 425 24.71 23.33 0.86
C GLY A 425 25.51 23.87 -0.32
N LEU A 426 25.81 25.17 -0.35
CA LEU A 426 26.64 25.76 -1.42
C LEU A 426 28.08 25.21 -1.40
N PHE A 427 28.67 25.09 -0.21
CA PHE A 427 30.02 24.51 -0.06
C PHE A 427 30.00 23.00 -0.30
N THR A 428 28.90 22.34 0.09
CA THR A 428 28.70 20.90 -0.08
C THR A 428 28.72 20.50 -1.55
N CYS A 429 28.25 21.35 -2.47
CA CYS A 429 28.30 21.08 -3.92
C CYS A 429 29.70 20.68 -4.44
N VAL A 430 30.77 21.19 -3.84
CA VAL A 430 32.16 20.90 -4.25
C VAL A 430 32.85 20.02 -3.23
N THR A 431 32.74 20.35 -1.94
CA THR A 431 33.48 19.65 -0.88
C THR A 431 33.03 18.20 -0.72
N PHE A 432 31.74 17.90 -0.86
CA PHE A 432 31.24 16.53 -0.71
C PHE A 432 31.74 15.61 -1.84
N PRO A 433 31.55 15.95 -3.14
CA PRO A 433 32.13 15.15 -4.22
C PRO A 433 33.66 15.06 -4.18
N PHE A 434 34.33 16.14 -3.76
CA PHE A 434 35.79 16.14 -3.63
C PHE A 434 36.28 15.19 -2.53
N LEU A 435 35.70 15.24 -1.34
CA LEU A 435 36.05 14.34 -0.24
C LEU A 435 35.75 12.88 -0.60
N PHE A 436 34.65 12.62 -1.32
CA PHE A 436 34.40 11.31 -1.90
C PHE A 436 35.53 10.88 -2.86
N GLY A 437 35.97 11.77 -3.74
CA GLY A 437 37.07 11.52 -4.66
C GLY A 437 38.38 11.16 -3.95
N VAL A 438 38.71 11.83 -2.83
CA VAL A 438 39.89 11.50 -2.00
C VAL A 438 39.77 10.09 -1.40
N MET A 439 38.58 9.68 -0.97
CA MET A 439 38.36 8.35 -0.38
C MET A 439 38.30 7.21 -1.42
N TYR A 440 37.85 7.51 -2.63
CA TYR A 440 37.56 6.52 -3.69
C TYR A 440 38.60 6.54 -4.83
N GLY A 441 39.56 7.47 -4.80
CA GLY A 441 40.40 7.88 -5.93
C GLY A 441 41.07 6.73 -6.70
N ASP A 442 40.47 6.37 -7.82
CA ASP A 442 40.96 5.40 -8.80
C ASP A 442 40.51 5.87 -10.20
N ILE A 443 41.43 5.84 -11.16
CA ILE A 443 41.19 6.32 -12.53
C ILE A 443 40.10 5.49 -13.23
N GLY A 444 40.16 4.17 -13.14
CA GLY A 444 39.24 3.25 -13.78
C GLY A 444 37.84 3.32 -13.18
N HIS A 445 37.76 3.24 -11.84
CA HIS A 445 36.48 3.34 -11.14
C HIS A 445 35.85 4.74 -11.25
N GLY A 446 36.66 5.80 -11.17
CA GLY A 446 36.22 7.18 -11.38
C GLY A 446 35.66 7.38 -12.79
N LEU A 447 36.36 6.89 -13.82
CA LEU A 447 35.93 6.97 -15.20
C LEU A 447 34.59 6.26 -15.44
N LEU A 448 34.41 5.05 -14.91
CA LEU A 448 33.14 4.31 -15.01
C LEU A 448 31.98 5.08 -14.37
N MET A 449 32.20 5.64 -13.17
CA MET A 449 31.22 6.48 -12.48
C MET A 449 30.90 7.76 -13.28
N THR A 450 31.90 8.42 -13.87
CA THR A 450 31.68 9.60 -14.72
C THR A 450 30.88 9.27 -15.98
N ILE A 451 31.17 8.13 -16.64
CA ILE A 451 30.43 7.68 -17.83
C ILE A 451 28.97 7.41 -17.44
N PHE A 452 28.75 6.70 -16.34
CA PHE A 452 27.41 6.37 -15.84
C PHE A 452 26.63 7.64 -15.45
N GLY A 453 27.25 8.55 -14.70
CA GLY A 453 26.65 9.84 -14.34
C GLY A 453 26.35 10.71 -15.57
N SER A 454 27.23 10.73 -16.57
CA SER A 454 26.99 11.43 -17.84
C SER A 454 25.80 10.85 -18.59
N TRP A 455 25.68 9.53 -18.64
CA TRP A 455 24.55 8.84 -19.28
C TRP A 455 23.21 9.21 -18.61
N LEU A 456 23.18 9.28 -17.27
CA LEU A 456 21.99 9.72 -16.51
C LEU A 456 21.63 11.19 -16.78
N VAL A 457 22.62 12.07 -16.90
CA VAL A 457 22.40 13.50 -17.22
C VAL A 457 21.86 13.67 -18.64
N LEU A 458 22.44 12.97 -19.62
CA LEU A 458 22.03 13.06 -21.03
C LEU A 458 20.63 12.49 -21.27
N ASN A 459 20.29 11.37 -20.63
CA ASN A 459 18.95 10.79 -20.71
C ASN A 459 17.97 11.40 -19.69
N GLY A 460 18.35 12.50 -19.04
CA GLY A 460 17.60 13.15 -17.97
C GLY A 460 16.14 13.41 -18.34
N GLN A 461 15.86 13.93 -19.53
CA GLN A 461 14.50 14.26 -19.99
C GLN A 461 13.64 13.02 -20.27
N ALA A 462 14.22 11.93 -20.78
CA ALA A 462 13.52 10.68 -21.03
C ALA A 462 13.17 9.99 -19.70
N HIS A 463 14.12 9.96 -18.76
CA HIS A 463 13.89 9.41 -17.43
C HIS A 463 12.99 10.30 -16.56
N GLU A 464 12.98 11.62 -16.74
CA GLU A 464 12.05 12.49 -16.02
C GLU A 464 10.60 12.27 -16.48
N LYS A 465 10.39 12.00 -17.77
CA LYS A 465 9.09 11.55 -18.30
C LYS A 465 8.68 10.17 -17.76
N LEU A 466 9.62 9.26 -17.53
CA LEU A 466 9.38 7.93 -16.96
C LEU A 466 9.19 7.96 -15.42
N ALA A 467 9.94 8.82 -14.72
CA ALA A 467 9.84 9.07 -13.29
C ALA A 467 8.48 9.68 -12.95
N ARG A 468 8.02 10.65 -13.75
CA ARG A 468 6.65 11.19 -13.66
C ARG A 468 5.57 10.13 -13.88
N LYS A 469 5.84 9.11 -14.70
CA LYS A 469 4.92 7.98 -14.90
C LYS A 469 4.93 6.97 -13.75
N ARG A 470 5.68 7.20 -12.65
CA ARG A 470 5.82 6.26 -11.51
C ARG A 470 6.20 4.84 -11.92
N GLN A 471 6.76 4.67 -13.11
CA GLN A 471 7.22 3.38 -13.66
C GLN A 471 8.66 3.05 -13.28
N LEU A 472 9.33 3.95 -12.56
CA LEU A 472 10.68 3.75 -12.07
C LEU A 472 10.62 3.18 -10.65
N ASP A 473 11.35 2.09 -10.44
CA ASP A 473 11.64 1.53 -9.13
C ASP A 473 12.20 2.63 -8.21
N GLU A 474 11.89 2.58 -6.91
CA GLU A 474 12.23 3.64 -5.95
C GLU A 474 13.73 3.96 -5.98
N MET A 475 14.56 2.93 -6.13
CA MET A 475 16.01 3.06 -6.27
C MET A 475 16.42 3.84 -7.53
N THR A 476 15.78 3.57 -8.66
CA THR A 476 16.06 4.26 -9.94
C THR A 476 15.59 5.71 -9.92
N GLY A 477 14.49 6.00 -9.21
CA GLY A 477 14.02 7.37 -8.96
C GLY A 477 15.02 8.19 -8.13
N MET A 478 15.53 7.62 -7.04
CA MET A 478 16.57 8.27 -6.21
C MET A 478 17.85 8.52 -7.02
N MET A 479 18.28 7.54 -7.81
CA MET A 479 19.48 7.64 -8.64
C MET A 479 19.36 8.73 -9.72
N HIS A 480 18.20 8.86 -10.37
CA HIS A 480 17.94 9.93 -11.33
C HIS A 480 17.92 11.31 -10.66
N GLY A 481 17.39 11.39 -9.44
CA GLY A 481 17.52 12.58 -8.59
C GLY A 481 18.98 12.94 -8.42
N ALA A 482 19.80 12.01 -7.94
CA ALA A 482 21.22 12.24 -7.64
C ALA A 482 22.17 12.32 -8.86
N ARG A 483 21.65 12.44 -10.10
CA ARG A 483 22.45 12.39 -11.34
C ARG A 483 23.66 13.33 -11.37
N TYR A 484 23.51 14.57 -10.90
CA TYR A 484 24.60 15.56 -10.87
C TYR A 484 25.62 15.26 -9.77
N VAL A 485 25.16 14.68 -8.66
CA VAL A 485 26.02 14.27 -7.54
C VAL A 485 26.92 13.12 -7.99
N LEU A 486 26.35 12.08 -8.63
CA LEU A 486 27.08 10.94 -9.17
C LEU A 486 28.11 11.35 -10.23
N PHE A 487 27.71 12.24 -11.14
CA PHE A 487 28.62 12.77 -12.16
C PHE A 487 29.84 13.48 -11.55
N LEU A 488 29.62 14.37 -10.57
CA LEU A 488 30.71 15.08 -9.90
C LEU A 488 31.58 14.16 -9.05
N MET A 489 30.99 13.19 -8.33
CA MET A 489 31.73 12.19 -7.56
C MET A 489 32.67 11.38 -8.46
N GLY A 490 32.21 10.95 -9.63
CA GLY A 490 33.07 10.28 -10.62
C GLY A 490 34.19 11.18 -11.12
N LEU A 491 33.90 12.44 -11.45
CA LEU A 491 34.89 13.39 -11.97
C LEU A 491 35.98 13.72 -10.95
N PHE A 492 35.62 13.94 -9.68
CA PHE A 492 36.60 14.14 -8.62
C PHE A 492 37.34 12.85 -8.24
N GLY A 493 36.69 11.69 -8.31
CA GLY A 493 37.34 10.38 -8.16
C GLY A 493 38.39 10.13 -9.24
N LEU A 494 38.09 10.45 -10.50
CA LEU A 494 39.03 10.41 -11.61
C LEU A 494 40.21 11.36 -11.37
N TYR A 495 39.94 12.60 -10.96
CA TYR A 495 40.99 13.59 -10.64
C TYR A 495 41.90 13.14 -9.48
N CYS A 496 41.35 12.58 -8.41
CA CYS A 496 42.14 12.07 -7.29
C CYS A 496 42.91 10.80 -7.70
N GLY A 497 42.30 9.92 -8.50
CA GLY A 497 42.95 8.75 -9.07
C GLY A 497 44.16 9.11 -9.94
N THR A 498 44.08 10.18 -10.74
CA THR A 498 45.24 10.65 -11.52
C THR A 498 46.35 11.23 -10.65
N ILE A 499 46.02 11.80 -9.48
CA ILE A 499 47.02 12.23 -8.48
C ILE A 499 47.65 11.02 -7.79
N TYR A 500 46.86 10.01 -7.41
CA TYR A 500 47.36 8.78 -6.79
C TYR A 500 48.11 7.88 -7.76
N ASN A 501 47.95 8.12 -9.06
CA ASN A 501 48.51 7.30 -10.12
C ASN A 501 48.09 5.82 -10.00
N ASP A 502 46.80 5.60 -9.75
CA ASP A 502 46.22 4.26 -9.59
C ASP A 502 45.05 4.04 -10.55
N CYS A 503 45.12 2.98 -11.34
CA CYS A 503 44.06 2.53 -12.25
C CYS A 503 43.84 1.03 -12.07
N PHE A 504 42.75 0.64 -11.40
CA PHE A 504 42.45 -0.75 -11.06
C PHE A 504 43.60 -1.46 -10.31
N SER A 505 44.22 -0.76 -9.35
CA SER A 505 45.38 -1.24 -8.58
C SER A 505 46.65 -1.42 -9.42
N VAL A 506 46.75 -0.74 -10.57
CA VAL A 506 47.93 -0.74 -11.45
C VAL A 506 48.43 0.70 -11.63
N PRO A 507 49.71 0.97 -11.32
CA PRO A 507 50.29 2.29 -11.53
C PRO A 507 50.57 2.58 -13.00
N ILE A 508 50.37 3.82 -13.43
CA ILE A 508 50.60 4.25 -14.82
C ILE A 508 51.95 4.98 -14.91
N ASN A 509 52.86 4.47 -15.74
CA ASN A 509 54.14 5.13 -15.98
C ASN A 509 54.06 6.11 -17.16
N ALA A 510 53.49 7.29 -16.92
CA ALA A 510 53.28 8.31 -17.95
C ALA A 510 54.51 9.18 -18.26
N PHE A 511 55.32 9.52 -17.24
CA PHE A 511 56.46 10.45 -17.38
C PHE A 511 57.85 9.81 -17.17
N GLY A 512 57.90 8.50 -16.95
CA GLY A 512 59.11 7.81 -16.53
C GLY A 512 59.33 7.92 -15.01
N SER A 513 59.74 6.83 -14.39
CA SER A 513 60.14 6.81 -12.98
C SER A 513 61.28 7.77 -12.74
N HIS A 514 61.16 8.60 -11.71
CA HIS A 514 62.26 9.42 -11.20
C HIS A 514 63.02 8.70 -10.08
N TRP A 515 62.69 7.44 -9.79
CA TRP A 515 63.47 6.58 -8.92
C TRP A 515 64.44 5.73 -9.73
N ASP A 516 65.73 5.94 -9.50
CA ASP A 516 66.75 5.08 -10.07
C ASP A 516 66.85 3.80 -9.24
N SER A 517 66.40 2.69 -9.82
CA SER A 517 66.60 1.35 -9.28
C SER A 517 67.99 0.82 -9.67
N LYS A 518 69.05 1.58 -9.34
CA LYS A 518 70.42 1.08 -9.41
C LYS A 518 70.61 -0.03 -8.37
N GLY A 519 70.25 -1.25 -8.78
CA GLY A 519 70.46 -2.49 -8.03
C GLY A 519 69.18 -3.16 -7.55
N TYR A 520 68.35 -3.70 -8.46
CA TYR A 520 67.39 -4.73 -8.08
C TYR A 520 68.04 -6.14 -8.13
N TRP A 521 68.00 -6.81 -6.97
CA TRP A 521 68.13 -8.24 -6.67
C TRP A 521 69.08 -9.11 -7.50
N ILE A 522 70.35 -9.15 -7.08
CA ILE A 522 71.14 -10.39 -7.12
C ILE A 522 71.46 -10.76 -5.67
N GLY A 523 70.79 -11.79 -5.12
CA GLY A 523 71.21 -12.44 -3.88
C GLY A 523 70.70 -11.89 -2.53
N GLY A 524 69.52 -11.26 -2.46
CA GLY A 524 68.81 -11.10 -1.18
C GLY A 524 69.25 -9.97 -0.23
N LYS A 525 69.91 -8.92 -0.72
CA LYS A 525 70.21 -7.71 0.09
C LYS A 525 69.35 -6.51 -0.36
N LYS A 526 68.89 -5.70 0.61
CA LYS A 526 68.11 -4.46 0.38
C LYS A 526 68.93 -3.44 -0.42
N GLY A 527 68.48 -3.08 -1.61
CA GLY A 527 68.99 -1.92 -2.36
C GLY A 527 68.44 -0.60 -1.81
N THR A 528 69.13 0.50 -2.08
CA THR A 528 68.69 1.87 -1.74
C THR A 528 68.15 2.55 -2.99
N PHE A 529 66.92 3.06 -2.93
CA PHE A 529 66.36 3.88 -4.01
C PHE A 529 67.02 5.26 -4.02
N SER A 530 67.52 5.69 -5.18
CA SER A 530 68.04 7.05 -5.37
C SER A 530 67.01 7.88 -6.13
N ALA A 531 66.58 9.00 -5.54
CA ALA A 531 65.63 9.90 -6.18
C ALA A 531 66.34 10.85 -7.16
N ASN A 532 65.87 10.90 -8.41
CA ASN A 532 66.29 11.83 -9.46
C ASN A 532 65.36 13.06 -9.55
N GLY A 533 64.84 13.51 -8.40
CA GLY A 533 63.91 14.65 -8.29
C GLY A 533 62.44 14.24 -8.09
N PRO A 534 61.53 15.21 -7.88
CA PRO A 534 60.11 14.95 -7.70
C PRO A 534 59.43 14.57 -9.02
N TYR A 535 58.47 13.64 -8.96
CA TYR A 535 57.66 13.25 -10.12
C TYR A 535 56.81 14.44 -10.61
N PRO A 536 56.69 14.69 -11.92
CA PRO A 536 56.02 15.89 -12.45
C PRO A 536 54.55 16.05 -12.07
N TYR A 537 53.81 14.95 -11.87
CA TYR A 537 52.38 15.00 -11.53
C TYR A 537 51.92 13.71 -10.84
N GLY A 538 51.44 13.81 -9.60
CA GLY A 538 50.94 12.67 -8.83
C GLY A 538 52.04 11.86 -8.15
N VAL A 539 51.75 10.60 -7.84
CA VAL A 539 52.69 9.66 -7.20
C VAL A 539 53.50 8.91 -8.25
N ASP A 540 54.80 8.74 -7.99
CA ASP A 540 55.68 7.99 -8.88
C ASP A 540 55.23 6.51 -8.95
N PRO A 541 55.18 5.91 -10.16
CA PRO A 541 54.69 4.53 -10.36
C PRO A 541 55.59 3.39 -9.79
N THR A 542 56.69 3.71 -9.12
CA THR A 542 57.81 2.78 -8.86
C THR A 542 57.90 2.25 -7.44
#